data_AF-A0A0Q5ZCG1-F1
#
_entry.id   AF-A0A0Q5ZCG1-F1
#
_cell.length_a   1.000
_cell.length_b   1.000
_cell.length_c   1.000
_cell.angle_alpha   90.00
_cell.angle_beta   90.00
_cell.angle_gamma   90.00
#
_symmetry.space_group_name_H-M   'P 1'
#
loop_
_entity.id
_entity.type
_entity.pdbx_description
1 polymer ?
#
loop_
_entity_poly.entity_id
_entity_poly.type
_entity_poly.pdbx_seq_one_letter_code
_entity_poly.pdbx_strand_id
1 'polypeptide(L)'
;MSSETPAYVSVKLPAGLVNQAREAAQTMRRSVASQVEYWATLGMALEHAGLSTSDSRALIARQERAAYGAPREAMAVSPELDDLQAHVLALSKSGALSARAQDAVAGNKTRAGRGKGRKSA
;
A
#
# COMPACT_ATOMS: atom_id res chain seq x y z
N MET A 1 45.85 2.15 0.23
CA MET A 1 44.67 1.35 0.63
C MET A 1 44.44 0.32 -0.45
N SER A 2 44.93 -0.90 -0.23
CA SER A 2 44.83 -1.97 -1.22
C SER A 2 43.37 -2.38 -1.35
N SER A 3 42.77 -2.14 -2.52
CA SER A 3 41.47 -2.67 -2.88
C SER A 3 41.61 -4.18 -3.07
N GLU A 4 41.37 -4.93 -2.01
CA GLU A 4 41.29 -6.39 -2.04
C GLU A 4 40.16 -6.77 -3.01
N THR A 5 40.53 -7.42 -4.12
CA THR A 5 39.54 -7.85 -5.10
C THR A 5 38.75 -9.00 -4.48
N PRO A 6 37.42 -8.92 -4.37
CA PRO A 6 36.66 -9.98 -3.73
C PRO A 6 36.83 -11.29 -4.52
N ALA A 7 37.25 -12.34 -3.83
CA ALA A 7 37.37 -13.67 -4.42
C ALA A 7 35.97 -14.25 -4.66
N TYR A 8 35.57 -14.40 -5.91
CA TYR A 8 34.27 -14.96 -6.27
C TYR A 8 34.32 -16.50 -6.23
N VAL A 9 33.42 -17.12 -5.47
CA VAL A 9 33.27 -18.58 -5.38
C VAL A 9 31.91 -18.98 -5.97
N SER A 10 31.91 -20.01 -6.82
CA SER A 10 30.67 -20.56 -7.36
C SER A 10 30.16 -21.68 -6.46
N VAL A 11 28.89 -21.60 -6.05
CA VAL A 11 28.23 -22.58 -5.18
C VAL A 11 27.04 -23.17 -5.91
N LYS A 12 26.89 -24.49 -5.88
CA LYS A 12 25.70 -25.16 -6.44
C LYS A 12 24.55 -25.08 -5.44
N LEU A 13 23.45 -24.45 -5.86
CA LEU A 13 22.24 -24.30 -5.07
C LEU A 13 21.07 -25.03 -5.74
N PRO A 14 20.12 -25.59 -4.96
CA PRO A 14 18.90 -26.16 -5.51
C PRO A 14 18.11 -25.12 -6.33
N ALA A 15 17.60 -25.53 -7.49
CA ALA A 15 16.87 -24.64 -8.40
C ALA A 15 15.67 -23.95 -7.74
N GLY A 16 14.94 -24.67 -6.89
CA GLY A 16 13.80 -24.11 -6.14
C GLY A 16 14.19 -22.94 -5.24
N LEU A 17 15.33 -23.04 -4.54
CA LEU A 17 15.84 -21.96 -3.68
C LEU A 17 16.26 -20.75 -4.51
N VAL A 18 16.93 -20.98 -5.64
CA VAL A 18 17.34 -19.91 -6.56
C VAL A 18 16.12 -19.17 -7.13
N ASN A 19 15.05 -19.89 -7.45
CA ASN A 19 13.80 -19.29 -7.95
C ASN A 19 13.11 -18.44 -6.88
N GLN A 20 12.98 -18.94 -5.64
CA GLN A 20 12.44 -18.16 -4.53
C GLN A 20 13.24 -16.88 -4.27
N ALA A 21 14.57 -17.00 -4.26
CA ALA A 21 15.45 -15.86 -4.10
C ALA A 21 15.30 -14.86 -5.26
N ARG A 22 15.11 -15.34 -6.50
CA ARG A 22 14.85 -14.49 -7.67
C ARG A 22 13.54 -13.72 -7.56
N GLU A 23 12.46 -14.39 -7.18
CA GLU A 23 11.15 -13.75 -7.00
C GLU A 23 11.20 -12.66 -5.92
N ALA A 24 11.76 -12.97 -4.74
CA ALA A 24 11.95 -12.01 -3.67
C ALA A 24 12.87 -10.85 -4.08
N ALA A 25 13.87 -11.14 -4.91
CA ALA A 25 14.81 -10.15 -5.43
C ALA A 25 14.14 -9.17 -6.40
N GLN A 26 13.18 -9.65 -7.19
CA GLN A 26 12.53 -8.89 -8.25
C GLN A 26 11.74 -7.70 -7.70
N THR A 27 11.03 -7.90 -6.59
CA THR A 27 10.27 -6.84 -5.88
C THR A 27 11.17 -5.65 -5.52
N MET A 28 12.42 -5.93 -5.16
CA MET A 28 13.40 -4.90 -4.76
C MET A 28 14.40 -4.57 -5.87
N ARG A 29 14.19 -5.06 -7.10
CA ARG A 29 15.06 -4.87 -8.28
C ARG A 29 16.54 -5.21 -8.01
N ARG A 30 16.79 -6.19 -7.13
CA ARG A 30 18.14 -6.66 -6.74
C ARG A 30 18.51 -7.94 -7.51
N SER A 31 19.80 -8.30 -7.51
CA SER A 31 20.26 -9.60 -8.01
C SER A 31 19.98 -10.71 -6.98
N VAL A 32 20.04 -11.98 -7.41
CA VAL A 32 19.96 -13.14 -6.50
C VAL A 32 21.13 -13.16 -5.52
N ALA A 33 22.34 -12.81 -5.95
CA ALA A 33 23.49 -12.74 -5.06
C ALA A 33 23.28 -11.68 -3.98
N SER A 34 22.85 -10.47 -4.37
CA SER A 34 22.53 -9.38 -3.44
C SER A 34 21.37 -9.73 -2.50
N GLN A 35 20.42 -10.57 -2.94
CA GLN A 35 19.34 -11.07 -2.10
C GLN A 35 19.85 -11.97 -0.99
N VAL A 36 20.77 -12.87 -1.32
CA VAL A 36 21.38 -13.81 -0.38
C VAL A 36 22.24 -13.04 0.61
N GLU A 37 23.07 -12.12 0.14
CA GLU A 37 23.91 -11.26 0.97
C GLU A 37 23.09 -10.42 1.97
N TYR A 38 21.97 -9.85 1.51
CA TYR A 38 21.06 -9.10 2.35
C TYR A 38 20.51 -9.95 3.51
N TRP A 39 19.99 -11.15 3.21
CA TRP A 39 19.45 -12.04 4.25
C TRP A 39 20.54 -12.58 5.17
N ALA A 40 21.74 -12.86 4.65
CA ALA A 40 22.88 -13.27 5.48
C ALA A 40 23.28 -12.16 6.47
N THR A 41 23.36 -10.91 6.00
CA THR A 41 23.68 -9.75 6.84
C THR A 41 22.62 -9.54 7.91
N LEU A 42 21.34 -9.66 7.54
CA LEU A 42 20.22 -9.55 8.48
C LEU A 42 20.27 -10.65 9.53
N GLY A 43 20.54 -11.90 9.14
CA GLY A 43 20.71 -13.03 10.06
C GLY A 43 21.85 -12.79 11.07
N MET A 44 23.03 -12.38 10.59
CA MET A 44 24.16 -12.05 11.48
C MET A 44 23.83 -10.93 12.45
N ALA A 45 23.14 -9.87 12.00
CA ALA A 45 22.74 -8.78 12.86
C ALA A 45 21.76 -9.23 13.97
N LEU A 46 20.84 -10.15 13.65
CA LEU A 46 19.93 -10.73 14.64
C LEU A 46 20.68 -11.60 15.66
N GLU A 47 21.62 -12.43 15.21
CA GLU A 47 22.45 -13.25 16.10
C GLU A 47 23.32 -12.38 17.02
N HIS A 48 23.91 -11.30 16.49
CA HIS A 48 24.64 -10.31 17.28
C HIS A 48 23.76 -9.59 18.31
N ALA A 49 22.46 -9.46 18.04
CA ALA A 49 21.47 -8.95 18.99
C ALA A 49 21.01 -10.02 20.01
N GLY A 50 21.55 -11.24 19.94
CA GLY A 50 21.19 -12.36 20.83
C GLY A 50 19.85 -13.00 20.48
N LEU A 51 19.30 -12.74 19.29
CA LEU A 51 18.02 -13.29 18.85
C LEU A 51 18.25 -14.59 18.09
N SER A 52 17.63 -15.67 18.55
CA SER A 52 17.55 -16.90 17.76
C SER A 52 16.62 -16.72 16.56
N THR A 53 16.69 -17.64 15.59
CA THR A 53 15.75 -17.66 14.47
C THR A 53 14.30 -17.79 14.95
N SER A 54 14.04 -18.56 16.01
CA SER A 54 12.69 -18.68 16.60
C SER A 54 12.22 -17.38 17.23
N ASP A 55 13.09 -16.66 17.95
CA ASP A 55 12.74 -15.37 18.56
C ASP A 55 12.43 -14.34 17.49
N SER A 56 13.25 -14.32 16.44
CA SER A 56 13.06 -13.46 15.28
C SER A 56 11.73 -13.73 14.58
N ARG A 57 11.36 -15.01 14.39
CA ARG A 57 10.03 -15.37 13.85
C ARG A 57 8.90 -14.94 14.77
N ALA A 58 9.04 -15.15 16.08
CA ALA A 58 8.02 -14.76 17.04
C ALA A 58 7.82 -13.23 17.07
N LEU A 59 8.90 -12.45 16.98
CA LEU A 59 8.85 -11.00 16.88
C LEU A 59 8.18 -10.53 15.60
N ILE A 60 8.52 -11.11 14.45
CA ILE A 60 7.90 -10.79 13.16
C ILE A 60 6.39 -11.10 13.22
N ALA A 61 6.01 -12.29 13.68
CA ALA A 61 4.61 -12.69 13.79
C ALA A 61 3.81 -11.78 14.74
N ARG A 62 4.42 -11.36 15.85
CA ARG A 62 3.82 -10.39 16.77
C ARG A 62 3.61 -9.03 16.10
N GLN A 63 4.59 -8.55 15.34
CA GLN A 63 4.50 -7.26 14.66
C GLN A 63 3.46 -7.28 13.52
N GLU A 64 3.41 -8.34 12.72
CA GLU A 64 2.40 -8.52 11.68
C GLU A 64 0.99 -8.56 12.29
N ARG A 65 0.81 -9.28 13.40
CA ARG A 65 -0.46 -9.27 14.13
C ARG A 65 -0.81 -7.88 14.68
N ALA A 66 0.16 -7.09 15.13
CA ALA A 66 -0.11 -5.72 15.54
C ALA A 66 -0.49 -4.81 14.36
N ALA A 67 0.14 -5.00 13.19
CA ALA A 67 -0.11 -4.21 11.99
C ALA A 67 -1.45 -4.53 11.30
N TYR A 68 -1.90 -5.79 11.35
CA TYR A 68 -3.11 -6.25 10.66
C TYR A 68 -4.25 -6.72 11.59
N GLY A 69 -3.96 -7.00 12.85
CA GLY A 69 -4.89 -7.61 13.82
C GLY A 69 -5.37 -6.70 14.93
N ALA A 70 -4.75 -5.54 15.14
CA ALA A 70 -5.42 -4.45 15.83
C ALA A 70 -6.30 -3.75 14.80
N PRO A 71 -7.61 -3.53 15.03
CA PRO A 71 -8.22 -2.35 14.46
C PRO A 71 -7.28 -1.23 14.90
N ARG A 72 -6.60 -0.58 13.94
CA ARG A 72 -5.98 0.74 14.16
C ARG A 72 -6.94 1.42 15.10
N GLU A 73 -6.55 1.62 16.38
CA GLU A 73 -7.41 2.27 17.38
C GLU A 73 -8.03 3.39 16.60
N ALA A 74 -9.35 3.29 16.37
CA ALA A 74 -10.03 4.14 15.42
C ALA A 74 -9.61 5.53 15.87
N MET A 75 -8.70 6.16 15.12
CA MET A 75 -8.16 7.46 15.51
C MET A 75 -9.41 8.25 15.73
N ALA A 76 -9.70 8.60 17.00
CA ALA A 76 -11.03 9.00 17.40
C ALA A 76 -11.48 10.00 16.36
N VAL A 77 -12.39 9.56 15.49
CA VAL A 77 -12.75 10.32 14.30
C VAL A 77 -13.27 11.60 14.92
N SER A 78 -12.70 12.76 14.56
CA SER A 78 -13.04 13.98 15.28
C SER A 78 -14.56 14.10 15.25
N PRO A 79 -15.21 14.53 16.36
CA PRO A 79 -16.67 14.55 16.44
C PRO A 79 -17.30 15.31 15.27
N GLU A 80 -16.57 16.26 14.68
CA GLU A 80 -16.98 16.97 13.48
C GLU A 80 -17.07 16.08 12.23
N LEU A 81 -16.18 15.09 12.07
CA LEU A 81 -16.25 14.14 10.95
C LEU A 81 -17.44 13.19 11.09
N ASP A 82 -17.75 12.75 12.31
CA ASP A 82 -18.92 11.90 12.57
C ASP A 82 -20.22 12.66 12.29
N ASP A 83 -20.31 13.91 12.73
CA ASP A 83 -21.43 14.80 12.42
C ASP A 83 -21.56 15.04 10.91
N LEU A 84 -20.43 15.27 10.21
CA LEU A 84 -20.42 15.43 8.76
C LEU A 84 -20.90 14.15 8.05
N GLN A 85 -20.44 12.97 8.49
CA GLN A 85 -20.84 11.69 7.92
C GLN A 85 -22.34 11.45 8.13
N ALA A 86 -22.86 11.71 9.32
CA ALA A 86 -24.28 11.62 9.63
C ALA A 86 -25.11 12.57 8.75
N HIS A 87 -24.63 13.79 8.54
CA HIS A 87 -25.29 14.78 7.68
C HIS A 87 -25.34 14.33 6.21
N VAL A 88 -24.22 13.83 5.67
CA VAL A 88 -24.17 13.29 4.29
C VAL A 88 -25.12 12.10 4.12
N LEU A 89 -25.19 11.21 5.10
CA LEU A 89 -26.13 10.08 5.09
C LEU A 89 -27.60 10.52 5.19
N ALA A 90 -27.89 11.58 5.94
CA ALA A 90 -29.23 12.15 6.00
C ALA A 90 -29.63 12.78 4.65
N LEU A 91 -28.70 13.49 4.01
CA LEU A 91 -28.89 14.07 2.66
C LEU A 91 -29.06 13.02 1.57
N SER A 92 -28.37 11.88 1.67
CA SER A 92 -28.53 10.79 0.71
C SER A 92 -29.90 10.11 0.87
N LYS A 93 -30.35 9.91 2.11
CA LYS A 93 -31.67 9.33 2.41
C LYS A 93 -32.82 10.26 2.10
N SER A 94 -32.65 11.58 2.23
CA SER A 94 -33.70 12.55 1.95
C SER A 94 -33.95 12.77 0.45
N GLY A 95 -33.12 12.22 -0.44
CA GLY A 95 -33.24 12.40 -1.87
C GLY A 95 -32.88 13.80 -2.37
N ALA A 96 -32.46 14.71 -1.48
CA ALA A 96 -32.11 16.10 -1.82
C ALA A 96 -30.95 16.20 -2.82
N LEU A 97 -30.00 15.27 -2.75
CA LEU A 97 -28.89 15.18 -3.73
C LEU A 97 -29.41 14.81 -5.14
N SER A 98 -30.40 13.92 -5.21
CA SER A 98 -31.02 13.52 -6.49
C SER A 98 -31.83 14.67 -7.09
N ALA A 99 -32.61 15.38 -6.28
CA ALA A 99 -33.35 16.56 -6.70
C ALA A 99 -32.42 17.65 -7.25
N ARG A 100 -31.33 17.97 -6.53
CA ARG A 100 -30.32 18.94 -7.01
C ARG A 100 -29.63 18.49 -8.30
N ALA A 101 -29.37 17.20 -8.47
CA ALA A 101 -28.78 16.68 -9.70
C ALA A 101 -29.74 16.84 -10.88
N GLN A 102 -31.03 16.58 -10.70
CA GLN A 102 -32.06 16.79 -11.72
C GLN A 102 -32.19 18.26 -12.12
N ASP A 103 -32.21 19.17 -11.13
CA ASP A 103 -32.25 20.62 -11.37
C ASP A 103 -31.02 21.11 -12.15
N ALA A 104 -29.83 20.61 -11.80
CA ALA A 104 -28.59 20.95 -12.51
C ALA A 104 -28.60 20.45 -13.96
N VAL A 105 -29.13 19.25 -14.20
CA VAL A 105 -29.27 18.68 -15.56
C VAL A 105 -30.29 19.49 -16.37
N ALA A 106 -31.44 19.85 -15.78
CA ALA A 106 -32.45 20.69 -16.42
C ALA A 106 -31.90 22.09 -16.75
N GLY A 107 -31.17 22.71 -15.82
CA GLY A 107 -30.49 23.99 -16.02
C GLY A 107 -29.43 23.95 -17.13
N ASN A 108 -28.62 22.89 -17.19
CA ASN A 108 -27.65 22.72 -18.27
C ASN A 108 -28.33 22.47 -19.63
N LYS A 109 -29.43 21.73 -19.66
CA LYS A 109 -30.18 21.45 -20.90
C LYS A 109 -30.81 22.73 -21.47
N THR A 110 -31.35 23.60 -20.63
CA THR A 110 -31.89 24.90 -21.06
C THR A 110 -30.80 25.87 -21.51
N ARG A 111 -29.63 25.88 -20.83
CA ARG A 111 -28.46 26.65 -21.23
C ARG A 111 -27.86 26.17 -22.56
N ALA A 112 -27.80 24.85 -22.77
CA ALA A 112 -27.37 24.24 -24.03
C ALA A 112 -28.36 24.52 -25.18
N GLY A 113 -29.67 24.54 -24.89
CA GLY A 113 -30.71 24.91 -25.86
C GLY A 113 -30.61 26.37 -26.33
N ARG A 114 -30.33 27.33 -25.43
CA ARG A 114 -30.12 28.75 -25.77
C ARG A 114 -28.87 29.00 -26.63
N GLY A 115 -27.86 28.13 -26.56
CA GLY A 115 -26.67 28.21 -27.39
C GLY A 115 -26.89 27.78 -28.84
N LYS A 116 -27.91 26.95 -29.12
CA LYS A 116 -28.16 26.37 -30.44
C LYS A 116 -29.08 27.22 -31.33
N GLY A 117 -29.81 28.18 -30.76
CA GLY A 117 -30.72 29.09 -31.48
C GLY A 117 -30.10 30.40 -32.02
N ARG A 118 -28.78 30.64 -31.84
CA ARG A 118 -28.10 31.85 -32.35
C ARG A 118 -27.25 31.62 -33.62
N LYS A 119 -27.43 30.48 -34.30
CA LYS A 119 -26.77 30.16 -35.58
C LYS A 119 -27.80 29.69 -36.63
N SER A 120 -28.61 30.63 -37.09
CA SER A 120 -29.37 30.62 -38.35
C SER A 120 -29.81 32.08 -38.52
N ALA A 121 -29.08 32.92 -39.25
CA ALA A 121 -29.11 33.02 -40.72
C ALA A 121 -30.55 33.25 -41.21
#